data_AF-A0A9X1K097-F1
#
_entry.id   AF-A0A9X1K097-F1
#
_cell.length_a   1.000
_cell.length_b   1.000
_cell.length_c   1.000
_cell.angle_alpha   90.00
_cell.angle_beta   90.00
_cell.angle_gamma   90.00
#
_symmetry.space_group_name_H-M   'P 1'
#
loop_
_entity.id
_entity.type
_entity.pdbx_description
1 polymer ?
#
loop_
_entity_poly.entity_id
_entity_poly.type
_entity_poly.pdbx_seq_one_letter_code
_entity_poly.pdbx_strand_id
1 'polypeptide(L)'
;MNQAEMILMGLRIWGSIGALVAGVFLTVGMDRIDEDAREAYIFRPLLIPGILVIWPLVLWRWYLYETGREVWARRYDPPRRAHFAVGWMLPLGICAIIVTGLSIRQQWPADIAPERLSAPAEVSQ
;
A
#
# COMPACT_ATOMS: atom_id res chain seq x y z
N MET A 1 26.84 0.99 -3.84
CA MET A 1 25.44 1.44 -3.97
C MET A 1 25.12 2.35 -2.81
N ASN A 2 24.52 3.51 -3.07
CA ASN A 2 24.07 4.43 -2.03
C ASN A 2 22.73 3.95 -1.41
N GLN A 3 22.37 4.44 -0.22
CA GLN A 3 21.12 4.07 0.47
C GLN A 3 19.88 4.31 -0.38
N ALA A 4 19.83 5.45 -1.09
CA ALA A 4 18.72 5.77 -2.00
C ALA A 4 18.58 4.74 -3.13
N GLU A 5 19.70 4.26 -3.69
CA GLU A 5 19.70 3.25 -4.75
C GLU A 5 19.18 1.91 -4.23
N MET A 6 19.57 1.51 -3.02
CA MET A 6 19.07 0.27 -2.41
C MET A 6 17.56 0.32 -2.17
N ILE A 7 17.04 1.44 -1.67
CA ILE A 7 15.60 1.64 -1.44
C ILE A 7 14.84 1.58 -2.77
N LEU A 8 15.33 2.31 -3.79
CA LEU A 8 14.69 2.33 -5.11
C LEU A 8 14.72 0.94 -5.77
N MET A 9 15.83 0.20 -5.64
CA MET A 9 15.93 -1.16 -6.15
C MET A 9 14.92 -2.08 -5.46
N GLY A 10 14.81 -2.01 -4.13
CA GLY A 10 13.82 -2.77 -3.37
C GLY A 10 12.38 -2.46 -3.80
N LEU A 11 12.05 -1.18 -3.95
CA LEU A 11 10.73 -0.75 -4.45
C LEU A 11 10.45 -1.23 -5.88
N ARG A 12 11.45 -1.20 -6.76
CA ARG A 12 11.32 -1.71 -8.14
C ARG A 12 11.06 -3.21 -8.18
N ILE A 13 11.79 -3.99 -7.38
CA ILE A 13 11.59 -5.45 -7.26
C ILE A 13 10.21 -5.74 -6.67
N TRP A 14 9.83 -5.04 -5.61
CA TRP A 14 8.51 -5.20 -4.99
C TRP A 14 7.38 -4.90 -5.97
N GLY A 15 7.46 -3.75 -6.65
CA GLY A 15 6.48 -3.33 -7.63
C GLY A 15 6.43 -4.23 -8.85
N SER A 16 7.55 -4.76 -9.34
CA SER A 16 7.57 -5.67 -10.49
C SER A 16 6.92 -7.02 -10.17
N ILE A 17 7.18 -7.58 -8.98
CA ILE A 17 6.49 -8.76 -8.48
C ILE A 17 4.99 -8.47 -8.34
N GLY A 18 4.63 -7.34 -7.73
CA GLY A 18 3.25 -6.91 -7.63
C GLY A 18 2.56 -6.79 -8.99
N ALA A 19 3.26 -6.30 -10.02
CA ALA A 19 2.71 -6.12 -11.36
C ALA A 19 2.44 -7.47 -12.03
N LEU A 20 3.36 -8.42 -11.89
CA LEU A 20 3.16 -9.80 -12.32
C LEU A 20 1.93 -10.42 -11.64
N VAL A 21 1.84 -10.28 -10.31
CA VAL A 21 0.72 -10.80 -9.53
C VAL A 21 -0.60 -10.14 -9.94
N ALA A 22 -0.61 -8.82 -10.17
CA ALA A 22 -1.79 -8.11 -10.64
C ALA A 22 -2.27 -8.63 -12.01
N GLY A 23 -1.35 -8.85 -12.95
CA GLY A 23 -1.69 -9.44 -14.24
C GLY A 23 -2.34 -10.82 -14.11
N VAL A 24 -1.74 -11.71 -13.32
CA VAL A 24 -2.27 -13.06 -13.10
C VAL A 24 -3.60 -13.03 -12.33
N PHE A 25 -3.69 -12.23 -11.27
CA PHE A 25 -4.86 -12.16 -10.41
C PHE A 25 -6.07 -11.57 -11.14
N LEU A 26 -5.88 -10.50 -11.91
CA LEU A 26 -6.99 -9.84 -12.62
C LEU A 26 -7.52 -10.63 -13.81
N THR A 27 -6.73 -11.55 -14.36
CA THR A 27 -7.11 -12.41 -15.49
C THR A 27 -7.62 -13.78 -15.05
N VAL A 28 -7.04 -14.39 -14.02
CA VAL A 28 -7.39 -15.76 -13.60
C VAL A 28 -8.05 -15.79 -12.23
N GLY A 29 -7.50 -15.07 -11.26
CA GLY A 29 -7.94 -15.16 -9.86
C GLY A 29 -9.32 -14.55 -9.61
N MET A 30 -9.58 -13.39 -10.21
CA MET A 30 -10.79 -12.61 -9.93
C MET A 30 -12.07 -13.29 -10.42
N ASP A 31 -12.04 -13.90 -11.61
CA ASP A 31 -13.20 -14.61 -12.17
C ASP A 31 -13.59 -15.87 -11.35
N ARG A 32 -12.65 -16.39 -10.54
CA ARG A 32 -12.86 -17.53 -9.64
C ARG A 32 -13.39 -17.11 -8.27
N ILE A 33 -13.00 -15.94 -7.79
CA ILE A 33 -13.35 -15.44 -6.45
C ILE A 33 -14.71 -14.77 -6.45
N ASP A 34 -15.06 -14.08 -7.54
CA ASP A 34 -16.29 -13.28 -7.63
C ASP A 34 -16.97 -13.48 -8.98
N GLU A 35 -18.13 -14.14 -8.95
CA GLU A 35 -18.94 -14.40 -10.14
C GLU A 35 -19.60 -13.10 -10.66
N ASP A 36 -19.87 -12.13 -9.78
CA ASP A 36 -20.41 -10.81 -10.12
C ASP A 36 -19.33 -9.90 -10.74
N ALA A 37 -18.05 -10.17 -10.48
CA ALA A 37 -16.95 -9.44 -11.11
C ALA A 37 -16.81 -9.70 -12.62
N ARG A 38 -17.54 -10.69 -13.17
CA ARG A 38 -17.51 -11.06 -14.59
C ARG A 38 -18.04 -9.98 -15.53
N GLU A 39 -18.84 -9.03 -15.07
CA GLU A 39 -19.33 -7.93 -15.95
C GLU A 39 -18.55 -6.62 -15.75
N ALA A 40 -17.75 -6.51 -14.68
CA ALA A 40 -17.09 -5.28 -14.26
C ALA A 40 -15.68 -5.08 -14.85
N TYR A 41 -15.46 -5.39 -16.14
CA TYR A 41 -14.12 -5.37 -16.75
C TYR A 41 -13.42 -3.99 -16.70
N ILE A 42 -14.19 -2.90 -16.78
CA ILE A 42 -13.66 -1.52 -16.75
C ILE A 42 -13.10 -1.16 -15.37
N PHE A 43 -13.58 -1.77 -14.29
CA PHE A 43 -13.15 -1.46 -12.94
C PHE A 43 -11.92 -2.25 -12.49
N ARG A 44 -11.60 -3.36 -13.18
CA ARG A 44 -10.47 -4.24 -12.86
C ARG A 44 -9.12 -3.50 -12.81
N PRO A 45 -8.79 -2.59 -13.73
CA PRO A 45 -7.54 -1.84 -13.67
C PRO A 45 -7.40 -0.92 -12.45
N LEU A 46 -8.51 -0.48 -11.85
CA LEU A 46 -8.47 0.34 -10.63
C LEU A 46 -7.91 -0.43 -9.41
N LEU A 47 -7.93 -1.77 -9.47
CA LEU A 47 -7.36 -2.62 -8.43
C LEU A 47 -5.84 -2.76 -8.54
N ILE A 48 -5.24 -2.48 -9.70
CA ILE A 48 -3.79 -2.59 -9.93
C ILE A 48 -2.98 -1.86 -8.85
N PRO A 49 -3.20 -0.56 -8.55
CA PRO A 49 -2.41 0.13 -7.52
C PRO A 49 -2.52 -0.53 -6.15
N GLY A 50 -3.69 -1.04 -5.78
CA GLY A 50 -3.87 -1.81 -4.55
C GLY A 50 -3.06 -3.10 -4.57
N ILE A 51 -3.20 -3.90 -5.63
CA ILE A 51 -2.49 -5.19 -5.76
C ILE A 51 -0.97 -4.97 -5.74
N LEU A 52 -0.44 -3.94 -6.41
CA LEU A 52 0.99 -3.64 -6.41
C LEU A 52 1.56 -3.48 -5.00
N VAL A 53 0.81 -2.84 -4.10
CA VAL A 53 1.25 -2.57 -2.73
C VAL A 53 1.07 -3.78 -1.83
N ILE A 54 -0.08 -4.46 -1.92
CA ILE A 54 -0.47 -5.53 -0.98
C ILE A 54 -0.53 -6.94 -1.62
N TRP A 55 0.22 -7.19 -2.69
CA TRP A 55 0.21 -8.47 -3.42
C TRP A 55 0.41 -9.73 -2.55
N PRO A 56 1.23 -9.75 -1.47
CA PRO A 56 1.37 -10.96 -0.66
C PRO A 56 0.06 -11.32 0.04
N LEU A 57 -0.69 -10.32 0.48
CA LEU A 57 -2.00 -10.52 1.10
C LEU A 57 -3.03 -10.99 0.08
N VAL A 58 -2.96 -10.47 -1.16
CA VAL A 58 -3.81 -10.91 -2.27
C VAL A 58 -3.57 -12.39 -2.58
N LEU A 59 -2.30 -12.81 -2.74
CA LEU A 59 -1.95 -14.22 -2.95
C LEU A 59 -2.37 -15.11 -1.78
N TRP A 60 -2.14 -14.66 -0.55
CA TRP A 60 -2.54 -15.39 0.65
C TRP A 60 -4.05 -15.62 0.70
N ARG A 61 -4.85 -14.57 0.46
CA ARG A 61 -6.31 -14.71 0.41
C ARG A 61 -6.75 -15.61 -0.74
N TRP A 62 -6.14 -15.47 -1.92
CA TRP A 62 -6.45 -16.32 -3.06
C TRP A 62 -6.15 -17.80 -2.76
N TYR A 63 -5.01 -18.10 -2.13
CA TYR A 63 -4.67 -19.45 -1.69
C TYR A 63 -5.67 -20.03 -0.68
N LEU A 64 -6.12 -19.23 0.30
CA LEU A 64 -7.12 -19.67 1.28
C LEU A 64 -8.48 -19.97 0.62
N TYR A 65 -8.87 -19.17 -0.37
CA TYR A 65 -10.07 -19.39 -1.16
C TYR A 65 -9.98 -20.70 -1.96
N GLU A 66 -8.89 -20.90 -2.72
CA GLU A 66 -8.70 -22.09 -3.55
C GLU A 66 -8.60 -23.38 -2.73
N THR A 67 -8.08 -23.30 -1.49
CA THR A 67 -7.97 -24.45 -0.59
C THR A 67 -9.25 -24.73 0.20
N GLY A 68 -10.31 -23.93 0.05
CA GLY A 68 -11.57 -24.08 0.78
C GLY A 68 -11.42 -23.92 2.31
N ARG A 69 -10.29 -23.36 2.78
CA ARG A 69 -10.02 -23.13 4.21
C ARG A 69 -10.75 -21.90 4.75
N GLU A 70 -11.38 -21.12 3.88
CA GLU A 70 -12.20 -19.98 4.24
C GLU A 70 -13.55 -20.45 4.80
N VAL A 71 -13.65 -20.50 6.13
CA VAL A 71 -14.90 -20.80 6.83
C VAL A 71 -15.73 -19.53 6.89
N TRP A 72 -16.67 -19.35 5.95
CA TRP A 72 -17.60 -18.21 5.89
C TRP A 72 -18.25 -17.89 7.24
N ALA A 73 -18.61 -18.93 8.01
CA ALA A 73 -19.23 -18.80 9.32
C ALA A 73 -18.37 -18.07 10.37
N ARG A 74 -17.03 -18.13 10.26
CA ARG A 74 -16.11 -17.45 11.19
C ARG A 74 -15.88 -15.98 10.86
N ARG A 75 -16.43 -15.46 9.75
CA ARG A 75 -16.22 -14.06 9.35
C ARG A 75 -16.82 -13.05 10.34
N TYR A 76 -17.88 -13.46 11.03
CA TYR A 76 -18.58 -12.65 12.04
C TYR A 76 -18.09 -12.88 13.47
N ASP A 77 -17.12 -13.79 13.67
CA ASP A 77 -16.54 -13.99 14.99
C ASP A 77 -15.60 -12.82 15.31
N PRO A 78 -15.85 -12.02 16.37
CA PRO A 78 -14.95 -10.94 16.74
C PRO A 78 -13.60 -11.55 17.15
N PRO A 79 -12.46 -11.12 16.55
CA PRO A 79 -11.14 -11.64 16.85
C PRO A 79 -10.62 -11.08 18.19
N ARG A 80 -11.28 -11.45 19.30
CA ARG A 80 -11.09 -10.88 20.65
C ARG A 80 -9.65 -10.96 21.16
N ARG A 81 -8.89 -11.99 20.76
CA ARG A 81 -7.52 -12.22 21.23
C ARG A 81 -6.48 -11.32 20.54
N ALA A 82 -6.70 -10.98 19.27
CA ALA A 82 -5.77 -10.15 18.51
C ALA A 82 -6.04 -8.65 18.71
N HIS A 83 -7.26 -8.26 19.06
CA HIS A 83 -7.62 -6.85 19.28
C HIS A 83 -6.73 -6.14 20.29
N PHE A 84 -6.36 -6.80 21.40
CA PHE A 84 -5.50 -6.17 22.41
C PHE A 84 -4.08 -5.96 21.89
N ALA A 85 -3.49 -6.97 21.23
CA ALA A 85 -2.15 -6.86 20.65
C ALA A 85 -2.09 -5.83 19.52
N VAL A 86 -3.02 -5.90 18.56
CA VAL A 86 -3.13 -4.95 17.45
C VAL A 86 -3.43 -3.53 17.95
N GLY A 87 -4.26 -3.42 18.99
CA GLY A 87 -4.60 -2.16 19.64
C GLY A 87 -3.40 -1.44 20.24
N TRP A 88 -2.39 -2.17 20.73
CA TRP A 88 -1.12 -1.60 21.20
C TRP A 88 -0.10 -1.37 20.09
N MET A 89 -0.08 -2.22 19.05
CA MET A 89 0.85 -2.06 17.93
C MET A 89 0.69 -0.74 17.20
N LEU A 90 -0.56 -0.28 16.99
CA LEU A 90 -0.82 0.97 16.28
C LEU A 90 -0.22 2.20 16.99
N PRO A 91 -0.54 2.52 18.26
CA PRO A 91 0.01 3.69 18.94
C PRO A 91 1.54 3.58 19.10
N LEU A 92 2.06 2.39 19.42
CA LEU A 92 3.51 2.19 19.53
C LEU A 92 4.21 2.42 18.18
N GLY A 93 3.63 1.92 17.10
CA GLY A 93 4.13 2.12 15.74
C GLY A 93 4.12 3.59 15.34
N ILE A 94 3.04 4.31 15.62
CA ILE A 94 2.95 5.76 15.36
C ILE A 94 4.04 6.51 16.12
N CYS A 95 4.19 6.25 17.42
CA CYS A 95 5.24 6.86 18.23
C CYS A 95 6.64 6.56 17.68
N ALA A 96 6.92 5.31 17.32
CA ALA A 96 8.20 4.91 16.75
C ALA A 96 8.50 5.62 15.41
N ILE A 97 7.50 5.74 14.53
CA ILE A 97 7.63 6.46 13.25
C ILE A 97 7.93 7.94 13.50
N ILE A 98 7.21 8.60 14.41
CA ILE A 98 7.42 10.02 14.74
C ILE A 98 8.83 10.21 15.31
N VAL A 99 9.24 9.41 16.30
CA VAL A 99 10.56 9.50 16.91
C VAL A 99 11.66 9.28 15.87
N THR A 100 11.51 8.28 15.01
CA THR A 100 12.47 7.99 13.94
C THR A 100 12.54 9.14 12.94
N GLY A 101 11.39 9.67 12.51
CA GLY A 101 11.30 10.80 11.59
C GLY A 101 11.98 12.06 12.12
N LEU A 102 11.72 12.41 13.39
CA LEU A 102 12.37 13.54 14.07
C LEU A 102 13.87 13.31 14.28
N SER A 103 14.26 12.06 14.56
CA SER A 103 15.67 11.69 14.76
C SER A 103 16.49 11.76 13.48
N ILE A 104 15.88 11.48 12.31
CA ILE A 104 16.54 11.57 11.00
C ILE A 104 16.52 13.01 10.48
N ARG A 105 15.42 13.75 10.65
CA ARG A 105 15.24 15.12 10.15
C ARG A 105 15.38 16.15 11.27
N GLN A 106 16.59 16.26 11.82
CA GLN A 106 16.89 17.15 12.95
C GLN A 106 17.04 18.63 12.58
N GLN A 107 17.34 18.93 11.31
CA GLN A 107 17.57 20.28 10.83
C GLN A 107 16.60 20.64 9.70
N TRP A 108 15.89 21.75 9.87
CA TRP A 108 15.21 22.41 8.76
C TRP A 108 16.27 23.13 7.92
N PRO A 109 16.29 22.99 6.57
CA PRO A 109 17.26 23.69 5.75
C PRO A 109 17.07 25.20 5.91
N ALA A 110 18.03 25.86 6.57
CA ALA A 110 18.03 27.31 6.76
C ALA A 110 18.52 28.06 5.52
N ASP A 111 19.08 27.32 4.56
CA ASP A 111 19.76 27.76 3.34
C ASP A 111 18.89 27.62 2.07
N ILE A 112 17.63 27.18 2.19
CA ILE A 112 16.70 27.23 1.05
C ILE A 112 16.32 28.70 0.82
N ALA A 113 16.97 29.32 -0.17
CA ALA A 113 16.55 30.61 -0.68
C ALA A 113 15.11 30.49 -1.22
N PRO A 114 14.17 31.34 -0.78
CA PRO A 114 12.80 31.29 -1.29
C PRO A 114 12.80 31.58 -2.79
N GLU A 115 12.44 30.58 -3.59
CA GLU A 115 12.32 30.71 -5.03
C GLU A 115 10.93 31.26 -5.37
N ARG A 116 10.86 32.38 -6.10
CA ARG A 116 9.60 32.94 -6.57
C ARG A 116 9.07 32.09 -7.74
N LEU A 117 7.97 31.37 -7.49
CA LEU A 117 7.30 30.53 -8.49
C LEU A 117 6.42 31.32 -9.48
N SER A 118 6.13 32.59 -9.20
CA SER A 118 5.29 33.45 -10.05
C SER A 118 5.87 34.86 -10.17
N ALA A 119 5.66 35.48 -11.34
CA ALA A 119 6.00 36.87 -11.58
C ALA A 119 5.15 37.78 -10.66
N PRO A 120 5.70 38.93 -10.21
CA PRO A 120 4.94 39.90 -9.44
C PRO A 120 3.73 40.36 -10.26
N ALA A 121 2.54 40.40 -9.63
CA ALA A 121 1.35 40.95 -10.26
C ALA A 121 1.66 42.37 -10.76
N GLU A 122 1.41 42.63 -12.04
CA GLU A 122 1.52 43.96 -12.60
C GLU A 122 0.62 44.89 -11.78
N VAL A 123 1.25 45.84 -11.07
CA VAL A 123 0.53 46.89 -10.37
C VAL A 123 -0.12 47.73 -11.47
N SER A 124 -1.41 47.52 -11.70
CA SER A 124 -2.22 48.36 -12.56
C SER A 124 -2.19 49.78 -11.97
N GLN A 125 -1.46 50.68 -12.63
CA GLN A 125 -1.45 52.11 -12.33
C GLN A 125 -2.74 52.77 -12.82
#